data_AF-A0A1Y4AVP8-F1
#
_entry.id   AF-A0A1Y4AVP8-F1
#
_cell.length_a   1.000
_cell.length_b   1.000
_cell.length_c   1.000
_cell.angle_alpha   90.00
_cell.angle_beta   90.00
_cell.angle_gamma   90.00
#
_symmetry.space_group_name_H-M   'P 1'
#
loop_
_entity.id
_entity.type
_entity.pdbx_description
1 polymer ?
#
loop_
_entity_poly.entity_id
_entity_poly.type
_entity_poly.pdbx_seq_one_letter_code
_entity_poly.pdbx_strand_id
1 'polypeptide(L)'
;MELTLKEAKKIMRETEGNLFLNCNRKYTRLPEGLEIEGDLDLARSNDVELPEGMTVGGNAILYHSKIKSLPKNMKVKGNLNLNYTEELSELPEGLVVEGNLYLEYTRISELPADLTVKGSINLYGSRIAKLPEGLTVGGSITLMYTKITKLPQKMTVGKWIYLNDSDITEIPADLTVGGGLDLFGTGITELPEGLTIDGNLDLSRTKITQVPKNLTVKGDLKLTGSKVTKLSEGLSVGGNLSLDNTQVTELPEDLTVGGYLDGCNTRITKLPKNLSVDGGLDLSNSWITELPEGLTVKGFLNICHTRISKLPKNLTVEGNLNLYGTQVSELPTDLIVGGEIQSLGRGPWWNGSYCWR
;
A
#
# COMPACT_ATOMS: atom_id res chain seq x y z
N MET A 1 3.63 40.05 21.27
CA MET A 1 2.83 41.24 20.89
C MET A 1 1.68 40.77 20.03
N GLU A 2 0.49 41.36 20.13
CA GLU A 2 -0.62 40.99 19.23
C GLU A 2 -0.39 41.58 17.84
N LEU A 3 -0.67 40.81 16.78
CA LEU A 3 -0.72 41.34 15.41
C LEU A 3 -2.04 42.07 15.24
N THR A 4 -2.02 43.36 14.89
CA THR A 4 -3.27 44.08 14.67
C THR A 4 -3.93 43.65 13.36
N LEU A 5 -5.27 43.71 13.30
CA LEU A 5 -6.01 43.41 12.06
C LEU A 5 -5.57 44.29 10.88
N LYS A 6 -5.17 45.54 11.15
CA LYS A 6 -4.65 46.47 10.14
C LYS A 6 -3.31 46.01 9.57
N GLU A 7 -2.40 45.54 10.43
CA GLU A 7 -1.12 44.97 9.99
C GLU A 7 -1.33 43.67 9.21
N ALA A 8 -2.16 42.74 9.72
CA ALA A 8 -2.47 41.49 9.04
C ALA A 8 -3.03 41.71 7.63
N LYS A 9 -4.03 42.61 7.51
CA LYS A 9 -4.61 42.99 6.22
C LYS A 9 -3.60 43.68 5.29
N LYS A 10 -2.61 44.38 5.84
CA LYS A 10 -1.55 44.98 5.02
C LYS A 10 -0.67 43.89 4.41
N ILE A 11 -0.22 42.94 5.24
CA ILE A 11 0.59 41.80 4.77
C ILE A 11 -0.16 41.08 3.66
N MET A 12 -1.39 40.63 3.92
CA MET A 12 -2.19 39.87 2.95
C MET A 12 -2.43 40.60 1.62
N ARG A 13 -2.55 41.94 1.62
CA ARG A 13 -2.65 42.68 0.34
C ARG A 13 -1.35 42.66 -0.48
N GLU A 14 -0.20 42.62 0.19
CA GLU A 14 1.12 42.60 -0.44
C GLU A 14 1.52 41.18 -0.89
N THR A 15 0.83 40.17 -0.39
CA THR A 15 1.11 38.74 -0.59
C THR A 15 -0.09 37.99 -1.17
N GLU A 16 -0.95 38.65 -1.96
CA GLU A 16 -2.05 37.99 -2.70
C GLU A 16 -2.98 37.13 -1.82
N GLY A 17 -3.34 37.64 -0.64
CA GLY A 17 -4.24 36.99 0.32
C GLY A 17 -3.57 36.08 1.34
N ASN A 18 -2.25 35.88 1.24
CA ASN A 18 -1.50 35.00 2.14
C ASN A 18 -1.03 35.72 3.41
N LEU A 19 -1.05 35.08 4.58
CA LEU A 19 -0.45 35.61 5.80
C LEU A 19 0.86 34.87 6.12
N PHE A 20 1.99 35.43 5.71
CA PHE A 20 3.30 34.85 5.94
C PHE A 20 3.96 35.44 7.19
N LEU A 21 4.10 34.58 8.20
CA LEU A 21 4.69 34.85 9.52
C LEU A 21 5.64 33.72 9.92
N ASN A 22 6.24 33.04 8.94
CA ASN A 22 7.24 32.00 9.18
C ASN A 22 8.43 32.54 9.98
N CYS A 23 9.00 31.72 10.84
CA CYS A 23 10.06 32.10 11.78
C CYS A 23 9.69 33.30 12.69
N ASN A 24 8.40 33.64 12.85
CA ASN A 24 7.97 34.75 13.68
C ASN A 24 8.44 34.58 15.14
N ARG A 25 8.99 35.67 15.70
CA ARG A 25 9.39 35.80 17.11
C ARG A 25 8.70 36.97 17.81
N LYS A 26 7.96 37.79 17.07
CA LYS A 26 7.39 39.07 17.51
C LYS A 26 5.94 38.91 17.98
N TYR A 27 5.14 38.27 17.14
CA TYR A 27 3.71 38.12 17.36
C TYR A 27 3.44 36.90 18.23
N THR A 28 2.52 37.03 19.18
CA THR A 28 2.12 35.97 20.12
C THR A 28 0.63 35.62 20.00
N ARG A 29 -0.12 36.40 19.22
CA ARG A 29 -1.56 36.23 18.99
C ARG A 29 -1.94 36.83 17.64
N LEU A 30 -2.79 36.14 16.89
CA LEU A 30 -3.48 36.67 15.71
C LEU A 30 -4.81 37.34 16.13
N PRO A 31 -5.22 38.41 15.42
CA PRO A 31 -6.40 39.18 15.82
C PRO A 31 -7.71 38.42 15.54
N GLU A 32 -8.72 38.64 16.39
CA GLU A 32 -10.08 38.15 16.18
C GLU A 32 -10.69 38.67 14.85
N GLY A 33 -11.56 37.86 14.24
CA GLY A 33 -12.20 38.17 12.95
C GLY A 33 -11.23 38.21 11.77
N LEU A 34 -10.06 37.58 11.91
CA LEU A 34 -9.10 37.41 10.81
C LEU A 34 -9.58 36.31 9.84
N GLU A 35 -9.78 36.71 8.59
CA GLU A 35 -10.04 35.80 7.47
C GLU A 35 -8.83 35.82 6.54
N ILE A 36 -8.26 34.64 6.25
CA ILE A 36 -7.12 34.49 5.35
C ILE A 36 -7.63 33.86 4.06
N GLU A 37 -7.54 34.58 2.95
CA GLU A 37 -8.01 34.11 1.64
C GLU A 37 -7.07 33.07 1.03
N GLY A 38 -5.76 33.22 1.24
CA GLY A 38 -4.72 32.30 0.80
C GLY A 38 -4.16 31.44 1.93
N ASP A 39 -2.85 31.24 1.89
CA ASP A 39 -2.08 30.43 2.82
C ASP A 39 -1.77 31.18 4.12
N LEU A 40 -1.80 30.45 5.24
CA LEU A 40 -1.23 30.85 6.52
C LEU A 40 0.11 30.15 6.69
N ASP A 41 1.20 30.90 6.83
CA ASP A 41 2.51 30.34 7.16
C ASP A 41 2.98 30.80 8.53
N LEU A 42 2.98 29.86 9.48
CA LEU A 42 3.54 29.98 10.84
C LEU A 42 4.67 28.97 11.06
N ALA A 43 5.27 28.45 9.99
CA ALA A 43 6.34 27.47 10.10
C ALA A 43 7.46 28.00 10.99
N ARG A 44 7.95 27.15 11.90
CA ARG A 44 9.06 27.48 12.83
C ARG A 44 8.81 28.73 13.68
N SER A 45 7.56 29.17 13.88
CA SER A 45 7.23 30.30 14.75
C SER A 45 7.37 29.96 16.24
N ASN A 46 7.42 31.00 17.08
CA ASN A 46 7.07 30.83 18.50
C ASN A 46 5.58 30.45 18.64
N ASP A 47 5.15 30.20 19.87
CA ASP A 47 3.74 30.02 20.19
C ASP A 47 2.93 31.26 19.77
N VAL A 48 1.91 31.04 18.94
CA VAL A 48 1.02 32.08 18.42
C VAL A 48 -0.41 31.60 18.63
N GLU A 49 -1.14 32.30 19.49
CA GLU A 49 -2.56 32.04 19.72
C GLU A 49 -3.37 32.38 18.45
N LEU A 50 -4.16 31.42 17.99
CA LEU A 50 -5.03 31.55 16.81
C LEU A 50 -6.47 31.84 17.28
N PRO A 51 -7.21 32.75 16.62
CA PRO A 51 -8.58 33.11 17.00
C PRO A 51 -9.58 31.97 16.74
N GLU A 52 -10.66 31.93 17.52
CA GLU A 52 -11.71 30.90 17.40
C GLU A 52 -12.42 30.94 16.04
N GLY A 53 -12.77 29.75 15.50
CA GLY A 53 -13.47 29.66 14.21
C GLY A 53 -12.66 30.14 12.99
N MET A 54 -11.35 30.32 13.13
CA MET A 54 -10.46 30.79 12.07
C MET A 54 -10.59 29.95 10.79
N THR A 55 -10.66 30.64 9.65
CA THR A 55 -10.70 30.02 8.32
C THR A 55 -9.46 30.41 7.53
N VAL A 56 -8.80 29.41 6.94
CA VAL A 56 -7.68 29.54 6.01
C VAL A 56 -8.13 29.06 4.63
N GLY A 57 -8.16 29.97 3.66
CA GLY A 57 -8.64 29.72 2.30
C GLY A 57 -7.68 28.91 1.43
N GLY A 58 -6.40 28.84 1.81
CA GLY A 58 -5.37 27.97 1.24
C GLY A 58 -4.82 26.99 2.27
N ASN A 59 -3.51 26.77 2.24
CA ASN A 59 -2.78 25.90 3.14
C ASN A 59 -2.50 26.57 4.49
N ALA A 60 -2.57 25.79 5.56
CA ALA A 60 -2.11 26.16 6.88
C ALA A 60 -0.78 25.43 7.14
N ILE A 61 0.32 26.18 7.13
CA ILE A 61 1.70 25.69 7.23
C ILE A 61 2.24 26.02 8.62
N LEU A 62 2.28 25.04 9.52
CA LEU A 62 2.63 25.23 10.94
C LEU A 62 3.77 24.30 11.40
N TYR A 63 4.45 23.64 10.46
CA TYR A 63 5.48 22.67 10.77
C TYR A 63 6.63 23.30 11.60
N HIS A 64 7.17 22.55 12.57
CA HIS A 64 8.17 23.01 13.54
C HIS A 64 7.77 24.27 14.35
N SER A 65 6.51 24.69 14.35
CA SER A 65 6.07 25.78 15.22
C SER A 65 6.00 25.33 16.68
N LYS A 66 6.01 26.31 17.60
CA LYS A 66 5.78 26.10 19.03
C LYS A 66 4.34 26.35 19.46
N ILE A 67 3.40 26.24 18.52
CA ILE A 67 1.98 26.43 18.80
C ILE A 67 1.51 25.33 19.73
N LYS A 68 0.79 25.73 20.79
CA LYS A 68 0.30 24.82 21.83
C LYS A 68 -1.11 24.30 21.58
N SER A 69 -1.93 25.04 20.85
CA SER A 69 -3.31 24.67 20.55
C SER A 69 -3.75 25.20 19.20
N LEU A 70 -4.73 24.52 18.60
CA LEU A 70 -5.51 25.04 17.48
C LEU A 70 -6.91 25.43 17.98
N PRO A 71 -7.56 26.42 17.35
CA PRO A 71 -8.88 26.89 17.79
C PRO A 71 -9.98 25.89 17.42
N LYS A 72 -11.08 25.87 18.18
CA LYS A 72 -12.24 25.05 17.83
C LYS A 72 -12.83 25.51 16.50
N ASN A 73 -13.41 24.56 15.77
CA ASN A 73 -14.05 24.82 14.47
C ASN A 73 -13.10 25.46 13.43
N MET A 74 -11.79 25.28 13.56
CA MET A 74 -10.83 25.75 12.56
C MET A 74 -11.10 25.07 11.22
N LYS A 75 -11.10 25.85 10.13
CA LYS A 75 -11.32 25.35 8.77
C LYS A 75 -10.14 25.67 7.89
N VAL A 76 -9.60 24.65 7.23
CA VAL A 76 -8.50 24.79 6.25
C VAL A 76 -8.97 24.21 4.92
N LYS A 77 -9.08 25.06 3.88
CA LYS A 77 -9.47 24.61 2.53
C LYS A 77 -8.34 23.87 1.81
N GLY A 78 -7.10 24.22 2.10
CA GLY A 78 -5.92 23.51 1.60
C GLY A 78 -5.44 22.44 2.56
N ASN A 79 -4.13 22.23 2.58
CA ASN A 79 -3.47 21.29 3.48
C ASN A 79 -3.21 21.92 4.86
N LEU A 80 -3.29 21.11 5.91
CA LEU A 80 -2.84 21.47 7.26
C LEU A 80 -1.57 20.69 7.60
N ASN A 81 -0.44 21.39 7.70
CA ASN A 81 0.84 20.78 8.03
C ASN A 81 1.27 21.15 9.46
N LEU A 82 1.20 20.17 10.36
CA LEU A 82 1.60 20.24 11.76
C LEU A 82 2.81 19.37 12.06
N ASN A 83 3.57 18.95 11.03
CA ASN A 83 4.73 18.09 11.24
C ASN A 83 5.70 18.71 12.24
N TYR A 84 6.18 17.90 13.18
CA TYR A 84 7.15 18.30 14.20
C TYR A 84 6.70 19.47 15.10
N THR A 85 5.39 19.70 15.28
CA THR A 85 4.87 20.61 16.32
C THR A 85 4.86 19.90 17.66
N GLU A 86 5.99 19.94 18.37
CA GLU A 86 6.19 19.17 19.60
C GLU A 86 5.43 19.72 20.83
N GLU A 87 4.98 20.97 20.79
CA GLU A 87 4.23 21.58 21.90
C GLU A 87 2.72 21.38 21.76
N LEU A 88 2.23 20.97 20.58
CA LEU A 88 0.82 20.65 20.32
C LEU A 88 0.53 19.21 20.77
N SER A 89 -0.39 19.06 21.74
CA SER A 89 -0.75 17.76 22.32
C SER A 89 -2.10 17.21 21.85
N GLU A 90 -2.96 18.02 21.23
CA GLU A 90 -4.31 17.63 20.83
C GLU A 90 -4.75 18.39 19.57
N LEU A 91 -5.69 17.79 18.83
CA LEU A 91 -6.44 18.48 17.78
C LEU A 91 -7.81 18.89 18.34
N PRO A 92 -8.33 20.06 17.94
CA PRO A 92 -9.59 20.57 18.47
C PRO A 92 -10.80 19.88 17.83
N GLU A 93 -11.91 19.89 18.55
CA GLU A 93 -13.23 19.55 18.01
C GLU A 93 -13.61 20.50 16.85
N GLY A 94 -14.35 19.96 15.89
CA GLY A 94 -14.82 20.69 14.71
C GLY A 94 -13.73 21.04 13.69
N LEU A 95 -12.53 20.47 13.81
CA LEU A 95 -11.45 20.68 12.84
C LEU A 95 -11.84 20.10 11.47
N VAL A 96 -11.83 20.94 10.44
CA VAL A 96 -12.08 20.53 9.05
C VAL A 96 -10.89 20.86 8.17
N VAL A 97 -10.38 19.84 7.46
CA VAL A 97 -9.30 19.98 6.47
C VAL A 97 -9.78 19.44 5.13
N GLU A 98 -9.95 20.32 4.14
CA GLU A 98 -10.38 19.88 2.80
C GLU A 98 -9.22 19.32 1.96
N GLY A 99 -7.98 19.65 2.30
CA GLY A 99 -6.77 19.02 1.74
C GLY A 99 -6.25 17.87 2.60
N ASN A 100 -4.93 17.74 2.65
CA ASN A 100 -4.23 16.74 3.44
C ASN A 100 -3.90 17.25 4.85
N LEU A 101 -3.87 16.34 5.81
CA LEU A 101 -3.47 16.57 7.19
C LEU A 101 -2.15 15.86 7.49
N TYR A 102 -1.12 16.61 7.88
CA TYR A 102 0.20 16.06 8.21
C TYR A 102 0.49 16.24 9.70
N LEU A 103 0.68 15.12 10.42
CA LEU A 103 0.88 15.04 11.89
C LEU A 103 2.16 14.28 12.26
N GLU A 104 3.14 14.23 11.36
CA GLU A 104 4.35 13.45 11.54
C GLU A 104 5.12 13.93 12.77
N TYR A 105 5.54 12.98 13.61
CA TYR A 105 6.33 13.25 14.81
C TYR A 105 5.75 14.32 15.76
N THR A 106 4.42 14.43 15.80
CA THR A 106 3.71 15.27 16.79
C THR A 106 3.56 14.55 18.13
N ARG A 107 3.22 15.30 19.20
CA ARG A 107 2.87 14.72 20.51
C ARG A 107 1.39 14.37 20.65
N ILE A 108 0.60 14.58 19.59
CA ILE A 108 -0.82 14.24 19.53
C ILE A 108 -1.00 12.74 19.75
N SER A 109 -1.85 12.38 20.71
CA SER A 109 -2.14 10.99 21.08
C SER A 109 -3.48 10.47 20.56
N GLU A 110 -4.38 11.36 20.14
CA GLU A 110 -5.72 11.03 19.67
C GLU A 110 -6.19 11.96 18.55
N LEU A 111 -7.05 11.42 17.68
CA LEU A 111 -7.80 12.21 16.70
C LEU A 111 -9.22 12.42 17.22
N PRO A 112 -9.80 13.62 17.05
CA PRO A 112 -11.15 13.89 17.50
C PRO A 112 -12.16 13.09 16.67
N ALA A 113 -13.26 12.68 17.31
CA ALA A 113 -14.25 11.79 16.69
C ALA A 113 -14.97 12.42 15.49
N ASP A 114 -15.04 13.75 15.45
CA ASP A 114 -15.66 14.55 14.39
C ASP A 114 -14.66 15.03 13.32
N LEU A 115 -13.40 14.57 13.37
CA LEU A 115 -12.36 14.96 12.41
C LEU A 115 -12.78 14.65 10.98
N THR A 116 -12.81 15.69 10.13
CA THR A 116 -13.11 15.55 8.71
C THR A 116 -11.90 15.92 7.86
N VAL A 117 -11.36 14.94 7.11
CA VAL A 117 -10.28 15.14 6.15
C VAL A 117 -10.69 14.61 4.78
N LYS A 118 -10.83 15.51 3.79
CA LYS A 118 -11.17 15.10 2.41
C LYS A 118 -9.96 14.56 1.64
N GLY A 119 -8.75 15.01 1.97
CA GLY A 119 -7.50 14.49 1.41
C GLY A 119 -6.93 13.30 2.20
N SER A 120 -5.61 13.21 2.22
CA SER A 120 -4.84 12.18 2.92
C SER A 120 -4.49 12.59 4.35
N ILE A 121 -4.28 11.61 5.23
CA ILE A 121 -3.78 11.83 6.60
C ILE A 121 -2.41 11.15 6.75
N ASN A 122 -1.38 11.91 7.13
CA ASN A 122 -0.07 11.35 7.47
C ASN A 122 0.16 11.35 8.98
N LEU A 123 0.15 10.16 9.59
CA LEU A 123 0.40 9.94 11.03
C LEU A 123 1.76 9.30 11.30
N TYR A 124 2.67 9.30 10.33
CA TYR A 124 3.97 8.65 10.42
C TYR A 124 4.73 9.03 11.71
N GLY A 125 5.13 8.01 12.48
CA GLY A 125 5.88 8.21 13.73
C GLY A 125 5.13 9.00 14.83
N SER A 126 3.82 9.19 14.71
CA SER A 126 3.00 9.84 15.74
C SER A 126 2.76 8.93 16.95
N ARG A 127 2.27 9.52 18.05
CA ARG A 127 1.93 8.80 19.28
C ARG A 127 0.53 8.20 19.28
N ILE A 128 -0.19 8.33 18.17
CA ILE A 128 -1.56 7.85 18.05
C ILE A 128 -1.57 6.32 18.18
N ALA A 129 -2.39 5.84 19.11
CA ALA A 129 -2.54 4.41 19.40
C ALA A 129 -3.91 3.86 18.97
N LYS A 130 -4.89 4.74 18.71
CA LYS A 130 -6.25 4.39 18.28
C LYS A 130 -6.78 5.43 17.30
N LEU A 131 -7.55 4.98 16.33
CA LEU A 131 -8.31 5.85 15.43
C LEU A 131 -9.77 5.91 15.90
N PRO A 132 -10.48 7.03 15.69
CA PRO A 132 -11.88 7.15 16.05
C PRO A 132 -12.77 6.25 15.18
N GLU A 133 -13.87 5.76 15.76
CA GLU A 133 -14.89 4.99 15.03
C GLU A 133 -15.53 5.84 13.94
N GLY A 134 -15.78 5.23 12.77
CA GLY A 134 -16.37 5.94 11.62
C GLY A 134 -15.44 6.92 10.89
N LEU A 135 -14.14 6.94 11.21
CA LEU A 135 -13.16 7.76 10.50
C LEU A 135 -13.22 7.52 8.99
N THR A 136 -13.41 8.60 8.23
CA THR A 136 -13.42 8.61 6.76
C THR A 136 -12.25 9.43 6.24
N VAL A 137 -11.47 8.85 5.34
CA VAL A 137 -10.33 9.52 4.68
C VAL A 137 -10.53 9.45 3.17
N GLY A 138 -10.72 10.60 2.51
CA GLY A 138 -10.94 10.62 1.05
C GLY A 138 -9.68 10.26 0.24
N GLY A 139 -8.50 10.52 0.80
CA GLY A 139 -7.20 10.13 0.24
C GLY A 139 -6.65 8.83 0.82
N SER A 140 -5.34 8.85 1.11
CA SER A 140 -4.62 7.76 1.75
C SER A 140 -4.39 8.06 3.24
N ILE A 141 -4.20 7.03 4.06
CA ILE A 141 -3.75 7.18 5.44
C ILE A 141 -2.41 6.45 5.66
N THR A 142 -1.46 7.17 6.25
CA THR A 142 -0.14 6.63 6.61
C THR A 142 -0.08 6.42 8.12
N LEU A 143 0.07 5.15 8.52
CA LEU A 143 0.10 4.69 9.92
C LEU A 143 1.43 4.00 10.28
N MET A 144 2.44 4.11 9.41
CA MET A 144 3.78 3.57 9.60
C MET A 144 4.40 4.07 10.91
N TYR A 145 5.07 3.17 11.64
CA TYR A 145 5.72 3.45 12.91
C TYR A 145 4.81 4.08 13.99
N THR A 146 3.50 3.86 13.91
CA THR A 146 2.54 4.24 14.98
C THR A 146 2.36 3.11 16.00
N LYS A 147 1.61 3.39 17.08
CA LYS A 147 1.23 2.40 18.10
C LYS A 147 -0.16 1.79 17.90
N ILE A 148 -0.69 1.92 16.68
CA ILE A 148 -1.97 1.36 16.32
C ILE A 148 -1.85 -0.17 16.26
N THR A 149 -2.71 -0.84 17.02
CA THR A 149 -2.81 -2.30 17.04
C THR A 149 -4.07 -2.82 16.35
N LYS A 150 -5.07 -1.95 16.14
CA LYS A 150 -6.38 -2.27 15.55
C LYS A 150 -6.90 -1.09 14.71
N LEU A 151 -7.56 -1.38 13.59
CA LEU A 151 -8.34 -0.39 12.85
C LEU A 151 -9.80 -0.37 13.34
N PRO A 152 -10.49 0.79 13.30
CA PRO A 152 -11.88 0.91 13.72
C PRO A 152 -12.82 0.19 12.74
N GLN A 153 -14.02 -0.17 13.21
CA GLN A 153 -15.03 -0.79 12.37
C GLN A 153 -15.57 0.23 11.36
N LYS A 154 -15.99 -0.26 10.19
CA LYS A 154 -16.57 0.54 9.08
C LYS A 154 -15.65 1.66 8.59
N MET A 155 -14.35 1.55 8.84
CA MET A 155 -13.36 2.52 8.37
C MET A 155 -13.37 2.54 6.83
N THR A 156 -13.44 3.75 6.27
CA THR A 156 -13.44 3.95 4.82
C THR A 156 -12.26 4.81 4.41
N VAL A 157 -11.42 4.28 3.51
CA VAL A 157 -10.27 4.99 2.94
C VAL A 157 -10.37 4.96 1.43
N GLY A 158 -10.38 6.14 0.79
CA GLY A 158 -10.59 6.26 -0.66
C GLY A 158 -9.43 5.72 -1.49
N LYS A 159 -8.21 5.73 -0.96
CA LYS A 159 -6.99 5.28 -1.65
C LYS A 159 -6.24 4.22 -0.85
N TRP A 160 -5.09 4.55 -0.27
CA TRP A 160 -4.18 3.57 0.33
C TRP A 160 -4.17 3.62 1.86
N ILE A 161 -3.99 2.46 2.49
CA ILE A 161 -3.65 2.34 3.91
C ILE A 161 -2.23 1.80 4.01
N TYR A 162 -1.32 2.60 4.58
CA TYR A 162 0.07 2.18 4.83
C TYR A 162 0.25 1.82 6.30
N LEU A 163 0.37 0.52 6.57
CA LEU A 163 0.56 -0.06 7.91
C LEU A 163 1.90 -0.81 8.03
N ASN A 164 2.76 -0.76 7.01
CA ASN A 164 4.06 -1.39 7.07
C ASN A 164 4.86 -0.91 8.30
N ASP A 165 5.55 -1.86 8.94
CA ASP A 165 6.28 -1.66 10.20
C ASP A 165 5.44 -1.04 11.35
N SER A 166 4.12 -1.29 11.38
CA SER A 166 3.25 -0.94 12.52
C SER A 166 3.00 -2.13 13.46
N ASP A 167 2.47 -1.84 14.65
CA ASP A 167 2.09 -2.83 15.67
C ASP A 167 0.71 -3.47 15.40
N ILE A 168 0.16 -3.35 14.17
CA ILE A 168 -1.17 -3.87 13.81
C ILE A 168 -1.25 -5.40 13.95
N THR A 169 -2.31 -5.88 14.60
CA THR A 169 -2.55 -7.31 14.84
C THR A 169 -3.84 -7.85 14.25
N GLU A 170 -4.78 -6.98 13.86
CA GLU A 170 -6.05 -7.39 13.24
C GLU A 170 -6.55 -6.38 12.21
N ILE A 171 -7.29 -6.90 11.22
CA ILE A 171 -7.99 -6.11 10.20
C ILE A 171 -9.50 -6.36 10.36
N PRO A 172 -10.33 -5.32 10.49
CA PRO A 172 -11.77 -5.48 10.66
C PRO A 172 -12.42 -5.97 9.37
N ALA A 173 -13.46 -6.81 9.51
CA ALA A 173 -14.15 -7.44 8.38
C ALA A 173 -14.92 -6.45 7.49
N ASP A 174 -15.26 -5.28 8.02
CA ASP A 174 -16.00 -4.21 7.34
C ASP A 174 -15.09 -3.05 6.87
N LEU A 175 -13.79 -3.30 6.76
CA LEU A 175 -12.84 -2.36 6.17
C LEU A 175 -13.14 -2.15 4.68
N THR A 176 -13.27 -0.88 4.26
CA THR A 176 -13.39 -0.52 2.85
C THR A 176 -12.18 0.30 2.40
N VAL A 177 -11.43 -0.22 1.42
CA VAL A 177 -10.26 0.45 0.84
C VAL A 177 -10.44 0.56 -0.67
N GLY A 178 -10.59 1.80 -1.18
CA GLY A 178 -10.77 2.06 -2.62
C GLY A 178 -9.49 1.90 -3.45
N GLY A 179 -8.34 1.80 -2.81
CA GLY A 179 -7.05 1.48 -3.41
C GLY A 179 -6.41 0.26 -2.74
N GLY A 180 -5.18 0.39 -2.27
CA GLY A 180 -4.42 -0.74 -1.72
C GLY A 180 -4.18 -0.71 -0.21
N LEU A 181 -3.81 -1.86 0.33
CA LEU A 181 -3.51 -2.09 1.73
C LEU A 181 -2.10 -2.66 1.86
N ASP A 182 -1.20 -1.92 2.50
CA ASP A 182 0.18 -2.32 2.75
C ASP A 182 0.35 -2.77 4.20
N LEU A 183 0.53 -4.08 4.39
CA LEU A 183 0.77 -4.75 5.67
C LEU A 183 2.17 -5.36 5.74
N PHE A 184 3.10 -4.90 4.90
CA PHE A 184 4.47 -5.42 4.84
C PHE A 184 5.11 -5.50 6.23
N GLY A 185 5.65 -6.66 6.58
CA GLY A 185 6.40 -6.87 7.82
C GLY A 185 5.59 -6.79 9.12
N THR A 186 4.26 -6.65 9.05
CA THR A 186 3.41 -6.53 10.24
C THR A 186 3.22 -7.86 10.98
N GLY A 187 2.68 -7.77 12.20
CA GLY A 187 2.37 -8.90 13.06
C GLY A 187 1.13 -9.72 12.67
N ILE A 188 0.42 -9.34 11.60
CA ILE A 188 -0.84 -9.98 11.16
C ILE A 188 -0.68 -11.49 10.99
N THR A 189 -1.60 -12.24 11.60
CA THR A 189 -1.70 -13.70 11.52
C THR A 189 -2.89 -14.19 10.69
N GLU A 190 -3.92 -13.35 10.53
CA GLU A 190 -5.14 -13.67 9.82
C GLU A 190 -5.77 -12.42 9.19
N LEU A 191 -6.54 -12.63 8.14
CA LEU A 191 -7.40 -11.63 7.51
C LEU A 191 -8.86 -12.09 7.58
N PRO A 192 -9.83 -11.16 7.62
CA PRO A 192 -11.24 -11.53 7.64
C PRO A 192 -11.68 -12.22 6.34
N GLU A 193 -12.64 -13.15 6.46
CA GLU A 193 -13.29 -13.77 5.29
C GLU A 193 -14.05 -12.74 4.46
N GLY A 194 -14.02 -12.88 3.13
CA GLY A 194 -14.72 -11.98 2.21
C GLY A 194 -14.13 -10.57 2.07
N LEU A 195 -12.91 -10.34 2.58
CA LEU A 195 -12.21 -9.07 2.40
C LEU A 195 -12.06 -8.74 0.91
N THR A 196 -12.38 -7.51 0.54
CA THR A 196 -12.23 -7.00 -0.82
C THR A 196 -11.28 -5.81 -0.82
N ILE A 197 -10.25 -5.88 -1.67
CA ILE A 197 -9.28 -4.80 -1.89
C ILE A 197 -9.34 -4.38 -3.37
N ASP A 198 -9.69 -3.11 -3.62
CA ASP A 198 -9.87 -2.59 -4.98
C ASP A 198 -8.54 -2.33 -5.73
N GLY A 199 -7.44 -2.24 -5.00
CA GLY A 199 -6.08 -2.10 -5.52
C GLY A 199 -5.21 -3.29 -5.12
N ASN A 200 -3.99 -3.00 -4.65
CA ASN A 200 -3.01 -4.03 -4.29
C ASN A 200 -3.06 -4.36 -2.80
N LEU A 201 -2.72 -5.60 -2.46
CA LEU A 201 -2.57 -6.07 -1.09
C LEU A 201 -1.15 -6.60 -0.88
N ASP A 202 -0.39 -5.97 0.02
CA ASP A 202 0.95 -6.44 0.40
C ASP A 202 0.92 -7.10 1.79
N LEU A 203 1.09 -8.41 1.81
CA LEU A 203 1.22 -9.26 3.00
C LEU A 203 2.63 -9.84 3.13
N SER A 204 3.60 -9.28 2.40
CA SER A 204 4.97 -9.80 2.41
C SER A 204 5.57 -9.72 3.80
N ARG A 205 6.33 -10.75 4.18
CA ARG A 205 6.98 -10.88 5.50
C ARG A 205 6.03 -10.80 6.71
N THR A 206 4.74 -11.03 6.53
CA THR A 206 3.77 -11.17 7.63
C THR A 206 3.80 -12.56 8.23
N LYS A 207 3.07 -12.76 9.34
CA LYS A 207 2.91 -14.06 10.01
C LYS A 207 1.69 -14.83 9.51
N ILE A 208 1.02 -14.38 8.46
CA ILE A 208 -0.16 -15.05 7.90
C ILE A 208 0.21 -16.46 7.44
N THR A 209 -0.65 -17.44 7.75
CA THR A 209 -0.41 -18.86 7.41
C THR A 209 -1.37 -19.39 6.36
N GLN A 210 -2.51 -18.72 6.17
CA GLN A 210 -3.55 -19.06 5.21
C GLN A 210 -4.18 -17.79 4.65
N VAL A 211 -4.47 -17.79 3.35
CA VAL A 211 -5.30 -16.75 2.73
C VAL A 211 -6.77 -17.05 3.08
N PRO A 212 -7.58 -16.04 3.50
CA PRO A 212 -8.97 -16.31 3.89
C PRO A 212 -9.84 -16.65 2.69
N LYS A 213 -10.97 -17.32 2.93
CA LYS A 213 -11.94 -17.65 1.87
C LYS A 213 -12.52 -16.38 1.26
N ASN A 214 -12.76 -16.43 -0.06
CA ASN A 214 -13.36 -15.34 -0.83
C ASN A 214 -12.57 -14.02 -0.75
N LEU A 215 -11.24 -14.06 -0.57
CA LEU A 215 -10.41 -12.87 -0.71
C LEU A 215 -10.43 -12.41 -2.17
N THR A 216 -10.83 -11.17 -2.39
CA THR A 216 -10.78 -10.54 -3.72
C THR A 216 -9.76 -9.41 -3.72
N VAL A 217 -8.76 -9.50 -4.59
CA VAL A 217 -7.77 -8.42 -4.82
C VAL A 217 -7.81 -8.06 -6.31
N LYS A 218 -8.28 -6.86 -6.63
CA LYS A 218 -8.39 -6.42 -8.04
C LYS A 218 -7.03 -6.08 -8.65
N GLY A 219 -6.06 -5.68 -7.84
CA GLY A 219 -4.67 -5.45 -8.24
C GLY A 219 -3.75 -6.62 -7.89
N ASP A 220 -2.52 -6.30 -7.47
CA ASP A 220 -1.49 -7.27 -7.11
C ASP A 220 -1.69 -7.82 -5.68
N LEU A 221 -1.46 -9.12 -5.50
CA LEU A 221 -1.36 -9.76 -4.19
C LEU A 221 0.07 -10.24 -3.93
N LYS A 222 0.73 -9.66 -2.93
CA LYS A 222 2.08 -10.04 -2.53
C LYS A 222 2.07 -10.81 -1.21
N LEU A 223 2.58 -12.03 -1.23
CA LEU A 223 2.75 -12.91 -0.08
C LEU A 223 4.23 -13.25 0.17
N THR A 224 5.15 -12.57 -0.50
CA THR A 224 6.58 -12.89 -0.52
C THR A 224 7.18 -13.01 0.88
N GLY A 225 7.82 -14.13 1.17
CA GLY A 225 8.45 -14.42 2.46
C GLY A 225 7.47 -14.48 3.65
N SER A 226 6.17 -14.55 3.42
CA SER A 226 5.18 -14.83 4.46
C SER A 226 5.19 -16.31 4.86
N LYS A 227 4.45 -16.65 5.92
CA LYS A 227 4.33 -18.04 6.40
C LYS A 227 3.19 -18.81 5.76
N VAL A 228 2.65 -18.33 4.64
CA VAL A 228 1.50 -18.95 3.99
C VAL A 228 1.85 -20.36 3.52
N THR A 229 0.97 -21.31 3.86
CA THR A 229 1.08 -22.73 3.49
C THR A 229 0.00 -23.15 2.51
N LYS A 230 -1.13 -22.42 2.49
CA LYS A 230 -2.28 -22.70 1.64
C LYS A 230 -2.92 -21.40 1.13
N LEU A 231 -3.30 -21.41 -0.14
CA LEU A 231 -4.24 -20.46 -0.70
C LEU A 231 -5.66 -21.05 -0.58
N SER A 232 -6.66 -20.19 -0.42
CA SER A 232 -8.07 -20.59 -0.30
C SER A 232 -8.73 -20.80 -1.67
N GLU A 233 -9.75 -21.66 -1.71
CA GLU A 233 -10.71 -21.71 -2.81
C GLU A 233 -11.37 -20.33 -3.00
N GLY A 234 -11.67 -19.98 -4.25
CA GLY A 234 -12.25 -18.69 -4.62
C GLY A 234 -11.27 -17.51 -4.57
N LEU A 235 -9.97 -17.74 -4.45
CA LEU A 235 -8.96 -16.67 -4.54
C LEU A 235 -8.90 -16.12 -5.97
N SER A 236 -9.20 -14.82 -6.10
CA SER A 236 -9.12 -14.08 -7.37
C SER A 236 -8.14 -12.92 -7.25
N VAL A 237 -7.12 -12.90 -8.13
CA VAL A 237 -6.12 -11.83 -8.21
C VAL A 237 -6.14 -11.22 -9.61
N GLY A 238 -6.57 -9.95 -9.72
CA GLY A 238 -6.68 -9.26 -11.00
C GLY A 238 -5.33 -8.87 -11.61
N GLY A 239 -4.32 -8.65 -10.78
CA GLY A 239 -2.95 -8.37 -11.17
C GLY A 239 -2.00 -9.56 -10.97
N ASN A 240 -0.81 -9.28 -10.44
CA ASN A 240 0.23 -10.27 -10.19
C ASN A 240 0.04 -10.94 -8.83
N LEU A 241 0.38 -12.23 -8.74
CA LEU A 241 0.41 -12.99 -7.49
C LEU A 241 1.86 -13.37 -7.17
N SER A 242 2.39 -12.86 -6.05
CA SER A 242 3.75 -13.19 -5.60
C SER A 242 3.76 -14.14 -4.39
N LEU A 243 4.23 -15.36 -4.59
CA LEU A 243 4.37 -16.42 -3.57
C LEU A 243 5.84 -16.74 -3.27
N ASP A 244 6.79 -15.93 -3.76
CA ASP A 244 8.22 -16.19 -3.59
C ASP A 244 8.58 -16.42 -2.11
N ASN A 245 9.39 -17.45 -1.86
CA ASN A 245 9.85 -17.82 -0.52
C ASN A 245 8.72 -18.13 0.49
N THR A 246 7.58 -18.64 0.02
CA THR A 246 6.49 -19.14 0.87
C THR A 246 6.54 -20.66 1.06
N GLN A 247 5.68 -21.20 1.92
CA GLN A 247 5.57 -22.65 2.17
C GLN A 247 4.40 -23.31 1.43
N VAL A 248 3.86 -22.65 0.41
CA VAL A 248 2.75 -23.18 -0.40
C VAL A 248 3.16 -24.47 -1.09
N THR A 249 2.30 -25.50 -0.99
CA THR A 249 2.52 -26.82 -1.60
C THR A 249 1.61 -27.11 -2.79
N GLU A 250 0.48 -26.40 -2.88
CA GLU A 250 -0.56 -26.58 -3.89
C GLU A 250 -1.24 -25.23 -4.20
N LEU A 251 -1.65 -25.05 -5.45
CA LEU A 251 -2.51 -23.94 -5.88
C LEU A 251 -3.95 -24.47 -6.01
N PRO A 252 -4.97 -23.66 -5.71
CA PRO A 252 -6.37 -24.10 -5.81
C PRO A 252 -6.78 -24.25 -7.27
N GLU A 253 -7.67 -25.20 -7.57
CA GLU A 253 -8.06 -25.54 -8.95
C GLU A 253 -8.77 -24.40 -9.69
N ASP A 254 -9.38 -23.48 -8.95
CA ASP A 254 -10.10 -22.31 -9.43
C ASP A 254 -9.28 -21.01 -9.38
N LEU A 255 -7.97 -21.09 -9.13
CA LEU A 255 -7.09 -19.92 -9.06
C LEU A 255 -7.11 -19.13 -10.38
N THR A 256 -7.37 -17.83 -10.28
CA THR A 256 -7.24 -16.88 -11.39
C THR A 256 -6.21 -15.82 -11.08
N VAL A 257 -5.27 -15.61 -12.01
CA VAL A 257 -4.23 -14.58 -11.94
C VAL A 257 -4.22 -13.82 -13.26
N GLY A 258 -4.63 -12.54 -13.23
CA GLY A 258 -4.70 -11.69 -14.42
C GLY A 258 -3.34 -11.18 -14.93
N GLY A 259 -2.27 -11.36 -14.15
CA GLY A 259 -0.91 -10.98 -14.51
C GLY A 259 0.10 -12.12 -14.34
N TYR A 260 1.25 -11.78 -13.78
CA TYR A 260 2.36 -12.69 -13.49
C TYR A 260 2.12 -13.51 -12.21
N LEU A 261 2.47 -14.80 -12.25
CA LEU A 261 2.50 -15.69 -11.08
C LEU A 261 3.94 -16.00 -10.69
N ASP A 262 4.37 -15.51 -9.53
CA ASP A 262 5.64 -15.85 -8.91
C ASP A 262 5.47 -17.00 -7.91
N GLY A 263 5.88 -18.20 -8.28
CA GLY A 263 5.97 -19.37 -7.42
C GLY A 263 7.42 -19.77 -7.11
N CYS A 264 8.38 -18.84 -7.23
CA CYS A 264 9.80 -19.11 -7.00
C CYS A 264 10.05 -19.55 -5.54
N ASN A 265 11.00 -20.47 -5.34
CA ASN A 265 11.39 -20.97 -4.00
C ASN A 265 10.22 -21.52 -3.15
N THR A 266 9.15 -22.00 -3.79
CA THR A 266 7.99 -22.61 -3.10
C THR A 266 8.14 -24.14 -2.99
N ARG A 267 7.22 -24.78 -2.27
CA ARG A 267 7.10 -26.25 -2.20
C ARG A 267 6.01 -26.78 -3.14
N ILE A 268 5.59 -25.98 -4.12
CA ILE A 268 4.57 -26.38 -5.10
C ILE A 268 5.06 -27.63 -5.83
N THR A 269 4.25 -28.68 -5.83
CA THR A 269 4.60 -29.95 -6.49
C THR A 269 3.83 -30.18 -7.80
N LYS A 270 2.67 -29.54 -7.95
CA LYS A 270 1.77 -29.65 -9.10
C LYS A 270 1.04 -28.33 -9.34
N LEU A 271 0.65 -28.09 -10.58
CA LEU A 271 -0.25 -27.01 -10.96
C LEU A 271 -1.67 -27.56 -11.23
N PRO A 272 -2.72 -26.74 -11.01
CA PRO A 272 -4.07 -27.01 -11.47
C PRO A 272 -4.12 -27.34 -12.96
N LYS A 273 -5.03 -28.22 -13.37
CA LYS A 273 -5.15 -28.62 -14.78
C LYS A 273 -5.54 -27.46 -15.70
N ASN A 274 -6.33 -26.53 -15.18
CA ASN A 274 -6.89 -25.42 -15.94
C ASN A 274 -6.26 -24.07 -15.53
N LEU A 275 -5.05 -24.09 -14.97
CA LEU A 275 -4.37 -22.85 -14.58
C LEU A 275 -4.17 -21.95 -15.81
N SER A 276 -4.70 -20.74 -15.75
CA SER A 276 -4.48 -19.68 -16.75
C SER A 276 -3.67 -18.56 -16.10
N VAL A 277 -2.55 -18.20 -16.74
CA VAL A 277 -1.70 -17.08 -16.32
C VAL A 277 -1.55 -16.15 -17.52
N ASP A 278 -2.10 -14.95 -17.39
CA ASP A 278 -2.12 -13.96 -18.47
C ASP A 278 -0.77 -13.24 -18.64
N GLY A 279 0.12 -13.33 -17.66
CA GLY A 279 1.51 -12.89 -17.71
C GLY A 279 2.50 -14.06 -17.74
N GLY A 280 3.66 -13.85 -17.12
CA GLY A 280 4.66 -14.90 -16.95
C GLY A 280 4.35 -15.85 -15.79
N LEU A 281 5.00 -17.01 -15.79
CA LEU A 281 4.95 -18.00 -14.72
C LEU A 281 6.37 -18.35 -14.29
N ASP A 282 6.75 -17.97 -13.07
CA ASP A 282 8.02 -18.38 -12.47
C ASP A 282 7.78 -19.46 -11.42
N LEU A 283 8.39 -20.63 -11.62
CA LEU A 283 8.37 -21.76 -10.70
C LEU A 283 9.80 -22.19 -10.36
N SER A 284 10.78 -21.31 -10.57
CA SER A 284 12.17 -21.65 -10.39
C SER A 284 12.47 -22.03 -8.94
N ASN A 285 13.34 -23.03 -8.77
CA ASN A 285 13.68 -23.62 -7.47
C ASN A 285 12.49 -24.19 -6.68
N SER A 286 11.32 -24.35 -7.30
CA SER A 286 10.17 -25.03 -6.66
C SER A 286 10.30 -26.55 -6.72
N TRP A 287 9.39 -27.25 -6.07
CA TRP A 287 9.37 -28.73 -6.02
C TRP A 287 8.54 -29.37 -7.14
N ILE A 288 8.19 -28.58 -8.17
CA ILE A 288 7.33 -29.06 -9.24
C ILE A 288 8.02 -30.18 -10.03
N THR A 289 7.25 -31.23 -10.32
CA THR A 289 7.73 -32.42 -11.03
C THR A 289 7.12 -32.58 -12.42
N GLU A 290 5.95 -31.99 -12.66
CA GLU A 290 5.21 -32.07 -13.91
C GLU A 290 4.42 -30.78 -14.16
N LEU A 291 4.25 -30.42 -15.43
CA LEU A 291 3.32 -29.38 -15.87
C LEU A 291 2.07 -30.04 -16.46
N PRO A 292 0.88 -29.42 -16.34
CA PRO A 292 -0.35 -29.98 -16.89
C PRO A 292 -0.34 -29.98 -18.43
N GLU A 293 -1.00 -30.96 -19.04
CA GLU A 293 -1.21 -30.99 -20.50
C GLU A 293 -1.99 -29.76 -20.96
N GLY A 294 -1.57 -29.17 -22.08
CA GLY A 294 -2.23 -27.98 -22.63
C GLY A 294 -1.95 -26.67 -21.88
N LEU A 295 -0.99 -26.64 -20.95
CA LEU A 295 -0.61 -25.40 -20.26
C LEU A 295 -0.27 -24.31 -21.27
N THR A 296 -0.88 -23.14 -21.10
CA THR A 296 -0.62 -21.94 -21.91
C THR A 296 -0.14 -20.82 -20.99
N VAL A 297 1.01 -20.24 -21.32
CA VAL A 297 1.60 -19.09 -20.62
C VAL A 297 1.82 -17.97 -21.63
N LYS A 298 1.12 -16.84 -21.47
CA LYS A 298 1.24 -15.68 -22.38
C LYS A 298 2.55 -14.91 -22.22
N GLY A 299 3.18 -15.00 -21.05
CA GLY A 299 4.50 -14.43 -20.80
C GLY A 299 5.63 -15.44 -20.93
N PHE A 300 6.65 -15.27 -20.11
CA PHE A 300 7.73 -16.25 -19.96
C PHE A 300 7.31 -17.41 -19.06
N LEU A 301 7.92 -18.57 -19.25
CA LEU A 301 7.86 -19.71 -18.33
C LEU A 301 9.25 -20.00 -17.79
N ASN A 302 9.45 -19.82 -16.49
CA ASN A 302 10.71 -20.14 -15.82
C ASN A 302 10.53 -21.36 -14.91
N ILE A 303 11.08 -22.50 -15.32
CA ILE A 303 11.12 -23.74 -14.51
C ILE A 303 12.55 -24.13 -14.14
N CYS A 304 13.43 -23.14 -14.06
CA CYS A 304 14.82 -23.32 -13.71
C CYS A 304 14.98 -24.05 -12.38
N HIS A 305 15.91 -25.00 -12.29
CA HIS A 305 16.21 -25.79 -11.08
C HIS A 305 15.02 -26.55 -10.48
N THR A 306 14.05 -26.93 -11.31
CA THR A 306 12.93 -27.81 -10.92
C THR A 306 13.26 -29.28 -11.20
N ARG A 307 12.38 -30.19 -10.76
CA ARG A 307 12.51 -31.65 -10.98
C ARG A 307 11.79 -32.13 -12.24
N ILE A 308 11.38 -31.21 -13.12
CA ILE A 308 10.71 -31.55 -14.37
C ILE A 308 11.69 -32.31 -15.27
N SER A 309 11.25 -33.48 -15.74
CA SER A 309 12.03 -34.36 -16.63
C SER A 309 11.49 -34.42 -18.05
N LYS A 310 10.22 -34.02 -18.26
CA LYS A 310 9.57 -33.96 -19.57
C LYS A 310 8.60 -32.78 -19.59
N LEU A 311 8.52 -32.10 -20.73
CA LEU A 311 7.46 -31.12 -20.99
C LEU A 311 6.19 -31.84 -21.46
N PRO A 312 5.00 -31.37 -21.08
CA PRO A 312 3.74 -32.00 -21.48
C PRO A 312 3.42 -31.69 -22.95
N LYS A 313 2.49 -32.47 -23.51
CA LYS A 313 1.92 -32.21 -24.84
C LYS A 313 1.16 -30.88 -24.84
N ASN A 314 1.15 -30.23 -25.99
CA ASN A 314 0.48 -28.95 -26.25
C ASN A 314 0.89 -27.83 -25.29
N LEU A 315 2.14 -27.83 -24.79
CA LEU A 315 2.68 -26.71 -24.01
C LEU A 315 2.88 -25.49 -24.94
N THR A 316 2.28 -24.36 -24.58
CA THR A 316 2.45 -23.09 -25.29
C THR A 316 3.01 -22.03 -24.36
N VAL A 317 4.12 -21.41 -24.76
CA VAL A 317 4.75 -20.28 -24.06
C VAL A 317 4.95 -19.16 -25.08
N GLU A 318 4.20 -18.06 -24.99
CA GLU A 318 4.33 -16.97 -25.97
C GLU A 318 5.63 -16.17 -25.80
N GLY A 319 6.24 -16.19 -24.60
CA GLY A 319 7.53 -15.59 -24.31
C GLY A 319 8.70 -16.58 -24.24
N ASN A 320 9.68 -16.28 -23.39
CA ASN A 320 10.87 -17.11 -23.20
C ASN A 320 10.57 -18.34 -22.31
N LEU A 321 11.26 -19.45 -22.59
CA LEU A 321 11.20 -20.69 -21.79
C LEU A 321 12.57 -20.98 -21.16
N ASN A 322 12.65 -20.95 -19.84
CA ASN A 322 13.87 -21.29 -19.11
C ASN A 322 13.79 -22.69 -18.47
N LEU A 323 14.64 -23.59 -18.97
CA LEU A 323 14.77 -25.00 -18.58
C LEU A 323 16.09 -25.28 -17.84
N TYR A 324 16.87 -24.26 -17.49
CA TYR A 324 18.17 -24.43 -16.87
C TYR A 324 18.10 -25.29 -15.60
N GLY A 325 18.96 -26.29 -15.46
CA GLY A 325 18.98 -27.15 -14.28
C GLY A 325 17.77 -28.09 -14.11
N THR A 326 16.94 -28.26 -15.15
CA THR A 326 15.91 -29.31 -15.21
C THR A 326 16.50 -30.65 -15.70
N GLN A 327 15.68 -31.71 -15.73
CA GLN A 327 16.04 -33.02 -16.29
C GLN A 327 15.48 -33.24 -17.70
N VAL A 328 14.98 -32.19 -18.36
CA VAL A 328 14.40 -32.27 -19.71
C VAL A 328 15.50 -32.56 -20.73
N SER A 329 15.38 -33.69 -21.43
CA SER A 329 16.32 -34.14 -22.47
C SER A 329 15.76 -34.07 -23.89
N GLU A 330 14.43 -34.06 -24.02
CA GLU A 330 13.69 -34.01 -25.28
C GLU A 330 12.59 -32.95 -25.21
N LEU A 331 12.40 -32.20 -26.30
CA LEU A 331 11.30 -31.27 -26.45
C LEU A 331 10.17 -31.95 -27.22
N PRO A 332 8.90 -31.85 -26.77
CA PRO A 332 7.75 -32.32 -27.53
C PRO A 332 7.70 -31.67 -28.92
N THR A 333 7.28 -32.41 -29.94
CA THR A 333 7.20 -31.90 -31.33
C THR A 333 6.10 -30.86 -31.52
N ASP A 334 5.15 -30.81 -30.59
CA ASP A 334 4.02 -29.89 -30.51
C ASP A 334 4.27 -28.72 -29.52
N LEU A 335 5.49 -28.58 -29.00
CA LEU A 335 5.89 -27.44 -28.16
C LEU A 335 5.88 -26.14 -28.97
N ILE A 336 5.21 -25.11 -28.44
CA ILE A 336 5.23 -23.76 -29.02
C ILE A 336 5.93 -22.81 -28.05
N VAL A 337 7.00 -22.16 -28.50
CA VAL A 337 7.70 -21.10 -27.77
C VAL A 337 7.88 -19.89 -28.69
N GLY A 338 7.35 -18.73 -28.30
CA GLY A 338 7.45 -17.50 -29.08
C GLY A 338 8.75 -16.73 -28.86
N GLY A 339 9.44 -16.98 -27.73
CA GLY A 339 10.74 -16.41 -27.41
C GLY A 339 11.90 -17.42 -27.47
N GLU A 340 12.93 -17.16 -26.67
CA GLU A 340 14.11 -18.02 -26.58
C GLU A 340 13.90 -19.20 -25.62
N ILE A 341 14.49 -20.35 -25.96
CA ILE A 341 14.60 -21.50 -25.05
C ILE A 341 16.00 -21.49 -24.42
N GLN A 342 16.06 -21.29 -23.11
CA GLN A 342 17.29 -21.30 -22.32
C GLN A 342 17.46 -22.65 -21.64
N SER A 343 18.57 -23.35 -21.92
CA SER A 343 18.89 -24.64 -21.32
C SER A 343 20.40 -24.85 -21.21
N LEU A 344 20.85 -25.75 -20.33
CA LEU A 344 22.25 -26.18 -20.33
C LEU A 344 22.53 -27.00 -21.59
N GLY A 345 23.37 -26.47 -22.47
CA GLY A 345 23.91 -27.22 -23.60
C GLY A 345 24.74 -28.40 -23.14
N ARG A 346 24.16 -29.61 -23.18
CA ARG A 346 24.76 -30.90 -23.58
C ARG A 346 23.68 -31.92 -24.01
N GLY A 347 22.64 -31.46 -24.70
CA GLY A 347 21.71 -32.32 -25.44
C GLY A 347 22.02 -32.27 -26.94
N PRO A 348 21.59 -33.27 -27.74
CA PRO A 348 21.85 -33.35 -29.19
C PRO A 348 21.29 -32.17 -30.02
N TRP A 349 20.57 -31.25 -29.37
CA TRP A 349 19.92 -30.08 -29.94
C TRP A 349 20.79 -28.81 -29.89
N TRP A 350 21.99 -28.88 -29.30
CA TRP A 350 22.93 -27.76 -29.26
C TRP A 350 23.73 -27.67 -30.57
N ASN A 351 23.07 -27.25 -31.66
CA ASN A 351 23.75 -26.65 -32.79
C ASN A 351 23.58 -25.14 -32.66
N GLY A 352 24.69 -24.46 -32.33
CA GLY A 352 24.71 -23.01 -32.15
C GLY A 352 24.00 -22.29 -33.30
N SER A 353 23.19 -21.30 -32.93
CA SER A 353 22.42 -20.40 -33.80
C SER A 353 21.13 -21.01 -34.38
N TYR A 354 20.02 -20.83 -33.68
CA TYR A 354 18.72 -20.67 -34.33
C TYR A 354 17.91 -19.58 -33.63
N CYS A 355 17.81 -18.43 -34.29
CA CYS A 355 16.63 -17.58 -34.18
C CYS A 355 15.44 -18.38 -34.71
N TRP A 356 14.40 -18.56 -33.90
CA TRP A 356 13.10 -18.99 -34.40
C TRP A 356 12.23 -17.74 -34.58
N ARG A 357 11.56 -17.67 -35.74
CA ARG A 357 10.70 -16.56 -36.17
C ARG A 357 9.28 -16.70 -35.65
#